data_AF-A0A7C4ACR3-F1
#
_entry.id   AF-A0A7C4ACR3-F1
#
_cell.length_a   1.000
_cell.length_b   1.000
_cell.length_c   1.000
_cell.angle_alpha   90.00
_cell.angle_beta   90.00
_cell.angle_gamma   90.00
#
_symmetry.space_group_name_H-M   'P 1'
#
loop_
_entity.id
_entity.type
_entity.pdbx_description
1 polymer ?
#
loop_
_entity_poly.entity_id
_entity_poly.type
_entity_poly.pdbx_seq_one_letter_code
_entity_poly.pdbx_strand_id
1 'polypeptide(L)' 'MRCSPGGYRVLRRPFCDQGGVHMTHLRVGDPAPDFTLPSHLGKKVTLSDLRGSKNVALVFFPLAWTPV' A
#
# COMPACT_ATOMS: atom_id res chain seq x y z
N MET A 1 34.78 12.02 -8.06
CA MET A 1 35.21 10.70 -8.56
C MET A 1 35.96 9.96 -7.46
N ARG A 2 35.31 9.00 -6.80
CA ARG A 2 35.95 7.86 -6.13
C ARG A 2 34.83 6.87 -5.77
N CYS A 3 34.53 6.00 -6.72
CA CYS A 3 33.66 4.85 -6.49
C CYS A 3 34.51 3.75 -5.85
N SER A 4 34.08 3.26 -4.68
CA SER A 4 34.62 2.04 -4.07
C SER A 4 33.61 0.90 -4.31
N PRO A 5 34.02 -0.27 -4.82
CA PRO A 5 33.14 -1.38 -5.11
C PRO A 5 33.09 -2.32 -3.90
N GLY A 6 31.97 -2.37 -3.18
CA GLY A 6 31.83 -3.35 -2.11
C GLY A 6 30.64 -3.11 -1.20
N GLY A 7 29.56 -3.84 -1.46
CA GLY A 7 28.43 -3.97 -0.54
C GLY A 7 27.13 -3.52 -1.16
N TYR A 8 26.19 -4.44 -1.28
CA TYR A 8 24.78 -4.17 -1.56
C TYR A 8 24.13 -3.49 -0.34
N ARG A 9 24.61 -2.31 0.05
CA ARG A 9 23.90 -1.51 1.05
C ARG A 9 22.73 -0.87 0.34
N VAL A 10 21.53 -1.36 0.63
CA VAL A 10 20.26 -0.80 0.18
C VAL A 10 20.22 0.67 0.61
N LEU A 11 20.63 1.57 -0.28
CA LEU A 11 20.51 3.00 -0.09
C LEU A 11 19.02 3.30 -0.11
N ARG A 12 18.42 3.37 1.08
CA ARG A 12 17.10 3.96 1.30
C ARG A 12 17.19 5.40 0.83
N ARG A 13 16.83 5.63 -0.44
CA ARG A 13 16.76 6.96 -1.05
C ARG A 13 15.74 7.79 -0.26
N PRO A 14 15.96 9.10 -0.09
CA PRO A 14 14.98 9.98 0.51
C PRO A 14 13.75 9.98 -0.41
N PHE A 15 12.63 9.50 0.12
CA PHE A 15 11.37 9.45 -0.60
C PHE A 15 10.82 10.88 -0.64
N CYS A 16 11.10 11.60 -1.73
CA CYS A 16 10.35 12.82 -2.05
C CYS A 16 9.00 12.37 -2.61
N ASP A 17 7.96 12.64 -1.83
CA ASP A 17 6.55 12.35 -2.09
C ASP A 17 6.11 12.91 -3.45
N GLN A 18 5.92 12.03 -4.43
CA GLN A 18 5.35 12.37 -5.73
C GLN A 18 3.85 12.08 -5.70
N GLY A 19 3.09 12.98 -5.09
CA GLY A 19 1.63 12.96 -5.15
C GLY A 19 1.13 13.11 -6.58
N GLY A 20 0.62 12.01 -7.15
CA GLY A 20 -0.05 11.99 -8.45
C GLY A 20 -0.77 10.67 -8.65
N VAL A 21 -2.10 10.68 -8.56
CA VAL A 21 -2.97 9.51 -8.68
C VAL A 21 -2.87 8.95 -10.12
N HIS A 22 -1.95 8.02 -10.35
CA HIS A 22 -1.74 7.39 -11.65
C HIS A 22 -2.63 6.13 -11.74
N MET A 23 -3.76 6.25 -12.43
CA MET A 23 -4.90 5.30 -12.40
C MET A 23 -4.65 3.84 -12.83
N THR A 24 -3.42 3.37 -13.03
CA THR A 24 -3.20 1.97 -13.46
C THR A 24 -2.00 1.26 -12.87
N HIS A 25 -1.18 1.88 -12.01
CA HIS A 25 -0.10 1.14 -11.35
C HIS A 25 0.34 1.79 -10.04
N LEU A 26 -0.13 1.24 -8.91
CA LEU A 26 0.30 1.64 -7.57
C LEU A 26 1.77 1.24 -7.36
N ARG A 27 2.60 2.19 -6.96
CA ARG A 27 4.01 1.98 -6.62
C ARG A 27 4.19 2.04 -5.11
N VAL A 28 5.32 1.51 -4.65
CA VAL A 28 5.67 1.59 -3.22
C VAL A 28 5.85 3.05 -2.83
N GLY A 29 5.11 3.44 -1.80
CA GLY A 29 5.09 4.79 -1.21
C GLY A 29 4.05 5.73 -1.82
N ASP A 30 3.31 5.30 -2.85
CA ASP A 30 2.11 6.01 -3.27
C ASP A 30 1.04 5.94 -2.16
N PRO A 31 0.26 7.01 -1.95
CA PRO A 31 -0.86 6.96 -1.04
C PRO A 31 -1.89 5.93 -1.52
N ALA A 32 -2.33 5.06 -0.62
CA ALA A 32 -3.36 4.07 -0.92
C ALA A 32 -4.67 4.80 -1.33
N PRO A 33 -5.33 4.38 -2.43
CA PRO A 33 -6.62 4.95 -2.85
C PRO A 33 -7.68 4.76 -1.77
N ASP A 34 -8.46 5.80 -1.51
CA ASP A 34 -9.55 5.70 -0.54
C ASP A 34 -10.76 4.97 -1.13
N PHE A 35 -11.38 4.12 -0.32
CA PHE A 35 -12.60 3.42 -0.68
C PHE A 35 -13.41 3.08 0.58
N THR A 36 -14.71 2.93 0.38
CA THR A 36 -15.65 2.49 1.42
C THR A 36 -16.34 1.21 0.97
N LEU A 37 -16.24 0.15 1.77
CA LEU A 37 -16.85 -1.14 1.49
C LEU A 37 -17.79 -1.58 2.62
N PRO A 38 -18.84 -2.36 2.30
CA PRO A 38 -19.63 -3.04 3.32
C PRO A 38 -18.80 -4.17 3.96
N SER A 39 -18.83 -4.25 5.29
CA SER A 39 -18.30 -5.35 6.07
C SER A 39 -19.34 -6.48 6.20
N HIS A 40 -18.86 -7.70 6.43
CA HIS A 40 -19.71 -8.84 6.82
C HIS A 40 -20.50 -8.60 8.13
N LEU A 41 -20.14 -7.60 8.94
CA LEU A 41 -20.88 -7.21 10.16
C LEU A 41 -21.97 -6.15 9.90
N GLY A 42 -22.26 -5.81 8.64
CA GLY A 42 -23.26 -4.80 8.27
C GLY A 42 -22.81 -3.35 8.48
N LYS A 43 -21.55 -3.13 8.89
CA LYS A 43 -20.97 -1.79 9.00
C LYS A 43 -20.29 -1.40 7.70
N LYS A 44 -20.27 -0.11 7.38
CA LYS A 44 -19.39 0.42 6.33
C LYS A 44 -18.01 0.67 6.90
N VAL A 45 -16.97 0.29 6.18
CA VAL A 45 -15.57 0.51 6.56
C VAL A 45 -14.92 1.35 5.46
N THR A 46 -14.35 2.48 5.84
CA THR A 46 -13.58 3.35 4.94
C THR A 46 -12.09 3.15 5.20
N LEU A 47 -11.29 3.06 4.14
CA LEU A 47 -9.85 2.86 4.28
C LEU A 47 -9.19 4.00 5.08
N SER A 48 -9.61 5.24 4.83
CA SER A 48 -9.09 6.42 5.54
C SER A 48 -9.28 6.39 7.06
N ASP A 49 -10.36 5.77 7.56
CA ASP A 49 -10.62 5.65 9.00
C ASP A 49 -9.61 4.72 9.70
N LEU A 50 -8.99 3.80 8.95
CA LEU A 50 -8.00 2.85 9.46
C LEU A 50 -6.56 3.39 9.37
N ARG A 51 -6.34 4.47 8.62
CA ARG A 51 -5.02 5.10 8.47
C ARG A 51 -4.60 5.77 9.78
N GLY A 52 -3.32 5.63 10.14
CA GLY A 52 -2.72 6.31 11.31
C GLY A 52 -2.94 5.62 12.65
N SER A 53 -3.92 4.71 12.77
CA SER A 53 -4.12 3.93 14.00
C SER A 53 -3.25 2.68 14.05
N LYS A 54 -3.14 1.94 12.93
CA LYS A 54 -2.41 0.66 12.82
C LYS A 54 -1.93 0.45 11.38
N ASN A 55 -1.01 -0.50 11.20
CA ASN A 55 -0.67 -1.01 9.88
C ASN A 55 -1.87 -1.77 9.30
N VAL A 56 -2.15 -1.56 8.01
CA VAL A 56 -3.28 -2.18 7.30
C VAL A 56 -2.75 -2.99 6.13
N ALA A 57 -3.18 -4.25 6.00
CA ALA A 57 -2.91 -5.09 4.85
C ALA A 57 -4.20 -5.28 4.02
N LEU A 58 -4.10 -5.09 2.71
CA LEU A 58 -5.21 -5.29 1.78
C LEU A 58 -5.01 -6.60 1.02
N VAL A 59 -6.02 -7.47 1.05
CA VAL A 59 -6.01 -8.77 0.38
C VAL A 59 -7.23 -8.84 -0.54
N PHE A 60 -6.97 -8.99 -1.84
CA PHE A 60 -8.00 -9.22 -2.85
C PHE A 60 -8.01 -10.70 -3.21
N PHE A 61 -9.17 -11.34 -3.10
CA PHE A 61 -9.35 -12.75 -3.42
C PHE A 61 -10.69 -12.92 -4.16
N PRO A 62 -10.79 -13.89 -5.09
CA PRO A 62 -11.94 -13.97 -6.00
C PRO A 62 -13.22 -14.44 -5.31
N LEU A 63 -13.14 -15.37 -4.37
CA LEU A 63 -14.30 -15.92 -3.68
C LEU A 63 -13.96 -16.33 -2.24
N ALA A 64 -14.88 -16.10 -1.32
CA ALA A 64 -14.77 -16.59 0.05
C ALA A 64 -15.17 -18.07 0.10
N TRP A 65 -14.49 -18.87 0.93
CA TRP A 65 -14.84 -20.27 1.21
C TRP A 65 -14.67 -21.28 0.05
N THR A 66 -13.69 -21.04 -0.82
CA THR A 66 -13.23 -22.05 -1.81
C THR A 66 -11.89 -22.65 -1.40
N PRO A 67 -11.67 -23.98 -1.59
CA PRO A 67 -10.33 -24.53 -1.50
C PRO A 67 -9.43 -23.90 -2.59
N VAL A 68 -8.17 -23.69 -2.26
CA VAL A 68 -7.14 -23.26 -3.22
C VAL A 68 -6.56 -24.45 -3.97
#